data_AF-A0A972UR48-F1
#
_entry.id   AF-A0A972UR48-F1
#
_cell.length_a   1.000
_cell.length_b   1.000
_cell.length_c   1.000
_cell.angle_alpha   90.00
_cell.angle_beta   90.00
_cell.angle_gamma   90.00
#
_symmetry.space_group_name_H-M   'P 1'
#
loop_
_entity.id
_entity.type
_entity.pdbx_description
1 polymer ?
#
loop_
_entity_poly.entity_id
_entity_poly.type
_entity_poly.pdbx_seq_one_letter_code
_entity_poly.pdbx_strand_id
1 'polypeptide(L)'
;MVEIQSRLNNGIGFAVLDGLPTERWGERASRAVSWLLTNMLAPAIMQKSKGARVYDVRDTGAKLKHGVRRSITNLSQEVHTDGSFLVGSPDYLALACLRQAEAGGVSRIASLTTAHNILMDTAPQHLARLYRPFWWDRQAEHAKGDCPANWLPVFEADGD
;
A
#
# COMPACT_ATOMS: atom_id res chain seq x y z
N MET A 1 -16.61 -9.75 7.47
CA MET A 1 -16.25 -8.70 6.49
C MET A 1 -16.93 -7.37 6.76
N VAL A 2 -18.24 -7.32 7.05
CA VAL A 2 -18.95 -6.05 7.39
C VAL A 2 -18.27 -5.27 8.52
N GLU A 3 -17.91 -5.94 9.63
CA GLU A 3 -17.22 -5.27 10.74
C GLU A 3 -15.84 -4.72 10.32
N ILE A 4 -15.07 -5.48 9.55
CA ILE A 4 -13.78 -5.04 9.00
C ILE A 4 -13.97 -3.80 8.15
N GLN A 5 -14.92 -3.81 7.22
CA GLN A 5 -15.22 -2.66 6.37
C GLN A 5 -15.63 -1.43 7.20
N SER A 6 -16.46 -1.62 8.24
CA SER A 6 -16.81 -0.53 9.15
C SER A 6 -15.61 0.02 9.93
N ARG A 7 -14.68 -0.83 10.38
CA ARG A 7 -13.45 -0.39 11.07
C ARG A 7 -12.50 0.37 10.13
N LEU A 8 -12.42 -0.05 8.88
CA LEU A 8 -11.59 0.61 7.86
C LEU A 8 -12.18 1.96 7.45
N ASN A 9 -13.49 2.06 7.24
CA ASN A 9 -14.12 3.27 6.71
C ASN A 9 -14.49 4.29 7.79
N ASN A 10 -15.00 3.81 8.92
CA ASN A 10 -15.61 4.65 9.96
C ASN A 10 -14.83 4.59 11.28
N GLY A 11 -13.72 3.86 11.32
CA GLY A 11 -12.89 3.68 12.50
C GLY A 11 -11.49 4.25 12.30
N ILE A 12 -10.50 3.54 12.85
CA ILE A 12 -9.09 3.97 12.81
C ILE A 12 -8.39 3.71 11.46
N GLY A 13 -9.11 3.21 10.45
CA GLY A 13 -8.52 2.93 9.13
C GLY A 13 -7.66 1.65 9.08
N PHE A 14 -7.73 0.79 10.10
CA PHE A 14 -6.91 -0.41 10.19
C PHE A 14 -7.64 -1.57 10.87
N ALA A 15 -7.38 -2.79 10.38
CA ALA A 15 -7.90 -4.03 10.94
C ALA A 15 -6.90 -5.17 10.74
N VAL A 16 -6.85 -6.08 11.71
CA VAL A 16 -6.16 -7.37 11.61
C VAL A 16 -7.20 -8.47 11.62
N LEU A 17 -7.13 -9.36 10.64
CA LEU A 17 -7.86 -10.63 10.65
C LEU A 17 -6.87 -11.74 10.99
N ASP A 18 -6.97 -12.28 12.20
CA ASP A 18 -6.10 -13.33 12.72
C ASP A 18 -6.81 -14.70 12.76
N GLY A 19 -6.09 -15.73 13.21
CA GLY A 19 -6.64 -17.09 13.38
C GLY A 19 -6.80 -17.92 12.10
N LEU A 20 -6.43 -17.41 10.93
CA LEU A 20 -6.45 -18.18 9.68
C LEU A 20 -5.33 -19.24 9.68
N PRO A 21 -5.62 -20.54 9.49
CA PRO A 21 -4.62 -21.61 9.51
C PRO A 21 -3.84 -21.72 8.19
N THR A 22 -3.19 -20.63 7.78
CA THR A 22 -2.46 -20.52 6.50
C THR A 22 -1.38 -21.59 6.33
N GLU A 23 -0.70 -21.97 7.42
CA GLU A 23 0.31 -23.03 7.43
C GLU A 23 -0.25 -24.41 7.02
N ARG A 24 -1.52 -24.69 7.36
CA ARG A 24 -2.18 -25.98 7.04
C ARG A 24 -2.70 -26.01 5.61
N TRP A 25 -3.03 -24.85 5.05
CA TRP A 25 -3.59 -24.71 3.71
C TRP A 25 -2.52 -24.77 2.61
N GLY A 26 -1.27 -24.45 2.94
CA GLY A 26 -0.23 -24.22 1.95
C GLY A 26 -0.44 -22.93 1.17
N GLU A 27 0.53 -22.60 0.31
CA GLU A 27 0.61 -21.26 -0.32
C GLU A 27 -0.57 -20.98 -1.26
N ARG A 28 -0.93 -21.95 -2.11
CA ARG A 28 -1.99 -21.78 -3.12
C ARG A 28 -3.35 -21.50 -2.48
N ALA A 29 -3.75 -22.29 -1.50
CA ALA A 29 -5.04 -22.12 -0.83
C ALA A 29 -5.05 -20.86 0.05
N SER A 30 -3.95 -20.55 0.76
CA SER A 30 -3.82 -19.30 1.50
C SER A 30 -3.96 -18.07 0.60
N ARG A 31 -3.34 -18.10 -0.59
CA ARG A 31 -3.49 -17.04 -1.59
C ARG A 31 -4.92 -16.92 -2.11
N ALA A 32 -5.59 -18.05 -2.38
CA ALA A 32 -6.98 -18.06 -2.84
C ALA A 32 -7.95 -17.50 -1.79
N VAL A 33 -7.77 -17.86 -0.52
CA VAL A 33 -8.55 -17.32 0.60
C VAL A 33 -8.28 -15.82 0.75
N SER A 34 -7.01 -15.40 0.71
CA SER A 34 -6.65 -13.98 0.77
C SER A 34 -7.30 -13.18 -0.36
N TRP A 35 -7.25 -13.71 -1.59
CA TRP A 35 -7.93 -13.13 -2.75
C TRP A 35 -9.44 -12.99 -2.52
N LEU A 36 -10.10 -14.04 -2.03
CA LEU A 36 -11.54 -14.01 -1.75
C LEU A 36 -11.88 -12.94 -0.71
N LEU A 37 -11.17 -12.93 0.41
CA LEU A 37 -11.39 -11.97 1.51
C LEU A 37 -11.18 -10.53 1.04
N THR A 38 -10.12 -10.25 0.27
CA THR A 38 -9.89 -8.92 -0.31
C THR A 38 -11.04 -8.51 -1.23
N ASN A 39 -11.49 -9.41 -2.12
CA ASN A 39 -12.60 -9.11 -3.04
C ASN A 39 -13.97 -8.97 -2.35
N MET A 40 -14.11 -9.47 -1.11
CA MET A 40 -15.28 -9.19 -0.28
C MET A 40 -15.26 -7.77 0.34
N LEU A 41 -14.11 -7.09 0.37
CA LEU A 41 -14.00 -5.68 0.75
C LEU A 41 -14.18 -4.76 -0.46
N ALA A 42 -13.38 -4.98 -1.50
CA ALA A 42 -13.41 -4.24 -2.74
C ALA A 42 -12.72 -5.03 -3.87
N PRO A 43 -13.08 -4.81 -5.14
CA PRO A 43 -12.41 -5.47 -6.27
C PRO A 43 -10.92 -5.20 -6.29
N ALA A 44 -10.09 -6.25 -6.38
CA ALA A 44 -8.65 -6.08 -6.45
C ALA A 44 -8.22 -5.41 -7.77
N ILE A 45 -7.49 -4.30 -7.67
CA ILE A 45 -6.98 -3.54 -8.81
C ILE A 45 -5.63 -4.08 -9.30
N MET A 46 -5.24 -3.66 -10.51
CA MET A 46 -3.94 -3.98 -11.07
C MET A 46 -2.83 -3.22 -10.34
N GLN A 47 -1.86 -3.96 -9.81
CA GLN A 47 -0.74 -3.39 -9.04
C GLN A 47 0.55 -3.27 -9.86
N LYS A 48 0.64 -3.93 -11.02
CA LYS A 48 1.77 -3.84 -11.96
C LYS A 48 1.28 -3.71 -13.38
N SER A 49 2.06 -3.06 -14.24
CA SER A 49 1.84 -2.96 -15.70
C SER A 49 1.54 -4.31 -16.38
N LYS A 50 2.03 -5.42 -15.83
CA LYS A 50 1.78 -6.79 -16.34
C LYS A 50 0.47 -7.43 -15.85
N GLY A 51 -0.45 -6.69 -15.25
CA GLY A 51 -1.77 -7.23 -14.85
C GLY A 51 -1.81 -7.93 -13.50
N ALA A 52 -0.68 -7.99 -12.76
CA ALA A 52 -0.65 -8.63 -11.45
C ALA A 52 -1.53 -7.87 -10.45
N ARG A 53 -2.51 -8.55 -9.85
CA ARG A 53 -3.41 -8.02 -8.81
C ARG A 53 -3.08 -8.50 -7.40
N VAL A 54 -2.32 -9.60 -7.32
CA VAL A 54 -1.73 -10.17 -6.10
C VAL A 54 -0.31 -10.56 -6.44
N TYR A 55 0.65 -10.25 -5.57
CA TYR A 55 2.03 -10.66 -5.73
C TYR A 55 2.70 -10.90 -4.37
N ASP A 56 3.89 -11.51 -4.40
CA ASP A 56 4.62 -11.87 -3.19
C ASP A 56 5.48 -10.73 -2.66
N VAL A 57 5.38 -10.50 -1.36
CA VAL A 57 6.31 -9.67 -0.60
C VAL A 57 7.28 -10.61 0.11
N ARG A 58 8.52 -10.69 -0.40
CA ARG A 58 9.58 -11.57 0.13
C ARG A 58 10.93 -11.15 -0.44
N ASP A 59 12.00 -11.41 0.29
CA ASP A 59 13.34 -11.26 -0.28
C ASP A 59 13.58 -12.29 -1.40
N THR A 60 13.92 -11.82 -2.60
CA THR A 60 14.32 -12.67 -3.74
C THR A 60 15.83 -12.59 -4.02
N GLY A 61 16.61 -11.91 -3.18
CA GLY A 61 18.02 -11.59 -3.42
C GLY A 61 18.24 -10.46 -4.45
N ALA A 62 17.16 -9.81 -4.90
CA ALA A 62 17.24 -8.73 -5.88
C ALA A 62 17.95 -7.50 -5.28
N LYS A 63 18.78 -6.84 -6.09
CA LYS A 63 19.42 -5.57 -5.71
C LYS A 63 18.51 -4.40 -6.07
N LEU A 64 18.41 -3.43 -5.17
CA LEU A 64 17.63 -2.22 -5.38
C LEU A 64 18.21 -1.43 -6.56
N LYS A 65 17.36 -1.12 -7.54
CA LYS A 65 17.62 -0.25 -8.68
C LYS A 65 16.29 0.29 -9.19
N HIS A 66 16.32 1.28 -10.08
CA HIS A 66 15.10 1.83 -10.68
C HIS A 66 14.23 0.71 -11.29
N GLY A 67 12.94 0.69 -10.95
CA GLY A 67 11.98 -0.34 -11.36
C GLY A 67 11.99 -1.63 -10.53
N VAL A 68 12.89 -1.78 -9.55
CA VAL A 68 12.86 -2.89 -8.59
C VAL A 68 12.17 -2.45 -7.31
N ARG A 69 11.02 -3.09 -7.01
CA ARG A 69 10.28 -2.81 -5.77
C ARG A 69 11.07 -3.29 -4.55
N ARG A 70 11.08 -2.47 -3.49
CA ARG A 70 11.62 -2.86 -2.18
C ARG A 70 10.93 -4.09 -1.59
N SER A 71 9.66 -4.33 -1.93
CA SER A 71 8.90 -5.49 -1.46
C SER A 71 9.47 -6.85 -1.91
N ILE A 72 10.42 -6.87 -2.85
CA ILE A 72 11.11 -8.09 -3.30
C ILE A 72 12.59 -8.16 -2.86
N THR A 73 12.98 -7.31 -1.90
CA THR A 73 14.34 -7.26 -1.33
C THR A 73 14.28 -7.43 0.19
N ASN A 74 15.43 -7.49 0.85
CA ASN A 74 15.55 -7.52 2.31
C ASN A 74 15.67 -6.12 2.97
N LEU A 75 15.45 -5.04 2.21
CA LEU A 75 15.58 -3.68 2.73
C LEU A 75 14.32 -3.23 3.47
N SER A 76 14.50 -2.44 4.52
CA SER A 76 13.38 -1.74 5.15
C SER A 76 12.68 -0.82 4.15
N GLN A 77 11.36 -0.73 4.29
CA GLN A 77 10.56 0.29 3.61
C GLN A 77 10.31 1.46 4.56
N GLU A 78 10.37 2.66 3.99
CA GLU A 78 9.89 3.86 4.66
C GLU A 78 8.36 3.84 4.72
N VAL A 79 7.77 4.65 5.59
CA VAL A 79 6.31 4.79 5.65
C VAL A 79 5.82 5.39 4.33
N HIS A 80 4.84 4.75 3.71
CA HIS A 80 4.25 5.17 2.44
C HIS A 80 2.79 4.73 2.34
N THR A 81 2.06 5.36 1.44
CA THR A 81 0.81 4.83 0.87
C THR A 81 1.14 4.11 -0.45
N ASP A 82 0.35 3.10 -0.79
CA ASP A 82 0.50 2.39 -2.07
C ASP A 82 -0.11 3.19 -3.22
N GLY A 83 0.34 2.90 -4.44
CA GLY A 83 -0.27 3.45 -5.65
C GLY A 83 0.25 4.81 -6.11
N SER A 84 1.37 5.31 -5.60
CA SER A 84 1.96 6.59 -6.07
C SER A 84 2.25 6.68 -7.58
N PHE A 85 2.41 5.53 -8.25
CA PHE A 85 2.56 5.45 -9.71
C PHE A 85 1.22 5.39 -10.48
N LEU A 86 0.10 5.27 -9.78
CA LEU A 86 -1.26 5.33 -10.35
C LEU A 86 -1.78 6.78 -10.33
N VAL A 87 -2.84 7.04 -11.08
CA VAL A 87 -3.53 8.35 -11.10
C VAL A 87 -4.34 8.60 -9.82
N GLY A 88 -4.47 7.60 -8.95
CA GLY A 88 -5.09 7.71 -7.64
C GLY A 88 -4.64 6.58 -6.72
N SER A 89 -4.78 6.79 -5.42
CA SER A 89 -4.45 5.80 -4.39
C SER A 89 -5.55 4.75 -4.27
N PRO A 90 -5.22 3.48 -3.97
CA PRO A 90 -6.23 2.48 -3.64
C PRO A 90 -6.91 2.81 -2.31
N ASP A 91 -8.22 2.57 -2.21
CA ASP A 91 -8.99 2.75 -0.98
C ASP A 91 -8.55 1.79 0.14
N TYR A 92 -8.16 0.58 -0.26
CA TYR A 92 -7.75 -0.47 0.66
C TYR A 92 -6.46 -1.14 0.22
N LEU A 93 -5.63 -1.47 1.21
CA LEU A 93 -4.48 -2.35 1.08
C LEU A 93 -4.70 -3.60 1.93
N ALA A 94 -4.44 -4.77 1.36
CA ALA A 94 -4.50 -6.04 2.07
C ALA A 94 -3.16 -6.76 2.00
N LEU A 95 -2.62 -7.13 3.16
CA LEU A 95 -1.40 -7.94 3.29
C LEU A 95 -1.74 -9.22 4.06
N ALA A 96 -1.44 -10.37 3.46
CA ALA A 96 -1.62 -11.67 4.09
C ALA A 96 -0.26 -12.28 4.44
N CYS A 97 -0.07 -12.63 5.72
CA CYS A 97 1.13 -13.34 6.15
C CYS A 97 0.95 -14.85 5.90
N LEU A 98 1.71 -15.37 4.94
CA LEU A 98 1.70 -16.80 4.62
C LEU A 98 2.79 -17.56 5.38
N ARG A 99 3.94 -16.90 5.61
CA ARG A 99 5.02 -17.35 6.47
C ARG A 99 5.68 -16.15 7.12
N GLN A 100 5.91 -16.23 8.43
CA GLN A 100 6.63 -15.21 9.17
C GLN A 100 8.11 -15.20 8.77
N ALA A 101 8.72 -14.02 8.74
CA ALA A 101 10.16 -13.89 8.54
C ALA A 101 10.92 -14.44 9.75
N GLU A 102 12.06 -15.08 9.52
CA GLU A 102 12.93 -15.59 10.59
C GLU A 102 13.43 -14.46 11.51
N ALA A 103 13.78 -13.31 10.91
CA ALA A 103 14.15 -12.09 11.61
C ALA A 103 13.69 -10.86 10.84
N GLY A 104 13.31 -9.80 11.56
CA GLY A 104 12.80 -8.57 10.96
C GLY A 104 11.40 -8.73 10.36
N GLY A 105 11.11 -8.02 9.26
CA GLY A 105 9.81 -8.09 8.58
C GLY A 105 8.64 -7.49 9.37
N VAL A 106 8.92 -6.63 10.36
CA VAL A 106 7.90 -6.00 11.20
C VAL A 106 7.08 -5.00 10.38
N SER A 107 5.76 -5.18 10.35
CA SER A 107 4.85 -4.19 9.78
C SER A 107 4.75 -2.96 10.68
N ARG A 108 4.87 -1.77 10.08
CA ARG A 108 4.72 -0.48 10.76
C ARG A 108 3.61 0.32 10.09
N ILE A 109 2.78 0.96 10.89
CA ILE A 109 1.67 1.80 10.42
C ILE A 109 1.77 3.14 11.12
N ALA A 110 1.44 4.20 10.40
CA ALA A 110 1.33 5.55 10.92
C ALA A 110 0.03 6.19 10.43
N SER A 111 -0.57 7.04 11.25
CA SER A 111 -1.78 7.78 10.89
C SER A 111 -1.40 9.05 10.11
N LEU A 112 -1.78 9.09 8.83
CA LEU A 112 -1.59 10.26 7.99
C LEU A 112 -2.46 11.43 8.47
N THR A 113 -3.64 11.17 9.05
CA THR A 113 -4.50 12.17 9.69
C THR A 113 -3.85 12.78 10.94
N THR A 114 -3.18 11.98 11.76
CA THR A 114 -2.43 12.50 12.91
C THR A 114 -1.27 13.37 12.46
N ALA A 115 -0.52 12.93 11.44
CA ALA A 115 0.56 13.73 10.85
C ALA A 115 0.05 15.05 10.27
N HIS A 116 -1.10 15.01 9.59
CA HIS A 116 -1.78 16.21 9.07
C HIS A 116 -2.11 17.20 10.20
N ASN A 117 -2.81 16.76 11.24
CA ASN A 117 -3.21 17.62 12.36
C ASN A 117 -1.99 18.26 13.05
N ILE A 118 -0.92 17.49 13.27
CA ILE A 118 0.34 18.02 13.82
C ILE A 118 0.92 19.10 12.90
N LEU A 119 0.93 18.89 11.58
CA LEU A 119 1.43 19.88 10.63
C LEU A 119 0.53 21.12 10.57
N MET A 120 -0.78 20.94 10.73
CA MET A 120 -1.73 22.05 10.81
C MET A 120 -1.41 22.97 12.00
N ASP A 121 -1.13 22.38 13.16
CA ASP A 121 -0.83 23.13 14.39
C ASP A 121 0.58 23.71 14.41
N THR A 122 1.58 22.99 13.88
CA THR A 122 3.00 23.32 14.06
C THR A 122 3.67 23.93 12.83
N ALA A 123 3.13 23.69 11.64
CA ALA A 123 3.78 24.05 10.38
C ALA A 123 2.78 24.25 9.21
N PRO A 124 1.74 25.09 9.36
CA PRO A 124 0.65 25.22 8.38
C PRO A 124 1.11 25.62 6.98
N GLN A 125 2.20 26.36 6.85
CA GLN A 125 2.81 26.69 5.56
C GLN A 125 3.38 25.46 4.83
N HIS A 126 3.92 24.49 5.56
CA HIS A 126 4.39 23.24 5.00
C HIS A 126 3.21 22.37 4.62
N LEU A 127 2.18 22.30 5.47
CA LEU A 127 0.93 21.61 5.15
C LEU A 127 0.30 22.15 3.86
N ALA A 128 0.20 23.47 3.71
CA ALA A 128 -0.31 24.11 2.50
C ALA A 128 0.50 23.75 1.25
N ARG A 129 1.82 23.52 1.39
CA ARG A 129 2.64 23.02 0.28
C ARG A 129 2.31 21.56 -0.07
N LEU A 130 1.96 20.73 0.89
CA LEU A 130 1.60 19.31 0.68
C LEU A 130 0.28 19.12 -0.08
N TYR A 131 -0.61 20.12 -0.05
CA TYR A 131 -1.81 20.20 -0.89
C TYR A 131 -1.54 20.64 -2.34
N ARG A 132 -0.30 21.02 -2.67
CA ARG A 132 0.10 21.32 -4.04
C ARG A 132 0.84 20.14 -4.66
N PRO A 133 0.75 19.93 -5.98
CA PRO A 133 1.39 18.79 -6.62
C PRO A 133 2.92 18.65 -6.42
N PHE A 134 3.36 17.39 -6.46
CA PHE A 134 4.75 16.93 -6.47
C PHE A 134 4.96 15.93 -7.61
N TRP A 135 6.22 15.77 -8.02
CA TRP A 135 6.61 14.75 -8.98
C TRP A 135 6.76 13.41 -8.27
N TRP A 136 6.00 12.42 -8.71
CA TRP A 136 6.07 11.04 -8.22
C TRP A 136 6.61 10.15 -9.32
N ASP A 137 7.80 9.58 -9.14
CA ASP A 137 8.37 8.62 -10.08
C ASP A 137 7.47 7.37 -10.18
N ARG A 138 7.10 7.00 -11.41
CA ARG A 138 6.27 5.82 -11.70
C ARG A 138 7.06 4.51 -11.65
N GLN A 139 8.36 4.55 -11.33
CA GLN A 139 9.22 3.38 -11.08
C GLN A 139 9.15 2.33 -12.19
N ALA A 140 9.29 2.78 -13.44
CA ALA A 140 9.17 1.96 -14.66
C ALA A 140 7.80 1.27 -14.87
N GLU A 141 6.75 1.63 -14.13
CA GLU A 141 5.37 1.16 -14.32
C GLU A 141 4.59 2.09 -15.27
N HIS A 142 5.13 2.31 -16.47
CA HIS A 142 4.56 3.16 -17.51
C HIS A 142 4.86 2.62 -18.91
N ALA A 143 4.07 2.99 -19.92
CA ALA A 143 4.34 2.58 -21.29
C ALA A 143 5.54 3.35 -21.86
N LYS A 144 6.10 2.83 -22.96
CA LYS A 144 7.17 3.52 -23.68
C LYS A 144 6.62 4.80 -24.31
N GLY A 145 7.20 5.94 -23.95
CA GLY A 145 6.78 7.27 -24.43
C GLY A 145 5.84 8.00 -23.48
N ASP A 146 5.30 7.34 -22.46
CA ASP A 146 4.54 8.01 -21.41
C ASP A 146 5.45 8.85 -20.51
N CYS A 147 4.85 9.83 -19.83
CA CYS A 147 5.53 10.53 -18.75
C CYS A 147 5.94 9.53 -17.65
N PRO A 148 7.23 9.51 -17.24
CA PRO A 148 7.73 8.58 -16.22
C PRO A 148 7.33 9.00 -14.80
N ALA A 149 6.59 10.10 -14.64
CA ALA A 149 6.18 10.62 -13.35
C ALA A 149 4.71 11.06 -13.35
N ASN A 150 4.09 10.99 -12.19
CA ASN A 150 2.80 11.64 -11.93
C ASN A 150 3.01 13.01 -11.29
N TRP A 151 2.01 13.88 -11.43
CA TRP A 151 1.99 15.22 -10.84
C TRP A 151 0.76 15.35 -9.94
N LEU A 152 0.93 14.97 -8.67
CA LEU A 152 -0.17 14.80 -7.70
C LEU A 152 0.24 15.39 -6.35
N PRO A 153 -0.69 15.96 -5.57
CA PRO A 153 -0.39 16.42 -4.21
C PRO A 153 -0.17 15.24 -3.26
N VAL A 154 0.33 15.53 -2.06
CA VAL A 154 0.46 14.54 -0.97
C VAL A 154 -0.85 14.41 -0.21
N PHE A 155 -1.54 15.53 0.00
CA PHE A 155 -2.86 15.59 0.60
C PHE A 155 -3.89 16.09 -0.40
N GLU A 156 -5.06 15.45 -0.40
CA GLU A 156 -6.26 15.90 -1.09
C GLU A 156 -7.39 15.97 -0.05
N ALA A 157 -8.32 16.89 -0.26
CA ALA A 157 -9.54 16.99 0.53
C ALA A 157 -10.70 16.59 -0.39
N ASP A 158 -11.57 15.70 0.09
CA ASP A 158 -12.85 15.41 -0.53
C ASP A 158 -13.93 16.14 0.26
N GLY A 159 -14.67 17.04 -0.41
CA GLY A 159 -15.62 17.97 0.20
C GLY A 159 -15.08 19.39 0.46
N ASP A 160 -15.97 20.26 0.96
CA ASP A 160 -15.68 21.64 1.40
C ASP A 160 -15.13 21.70 2.84
#